data_AF-A0A916NAP9-F1
#
_entry.id   AF-A0A916NAP9-F1
#
_cell.length_a   1.000
_cell.length_b   1.000
_cell.length_c   1.000
_cell.angle_alpha   90.00
_cell.angle_beta   90.00
_cell.angle_gamma   90.00
#
_symmetry.space_group_name_H-M   'P 1'
#
loop_
_entity.id
_entity.type
_entity.pdbx_description
1 polymer ?
#
loop_
_entity_poly.entity_id
_entity_poly.type
_entity_poly.pdbx_seq_one_letter_code
_entity_poly.pdbx_strand_id
1 'polypeptide(L)'
;MGVLSCQEETTAEVSSVPEDVELIDEPTFVKVFAEAQVIESHISVLRIYQPYFKDSVNHYYKALFEKYETTGEAFYYSMQEYAKNPGLMDSLITQAIVYLKEKEVALGDVKIPNHSLNSLSRQQIGDIVFETPIKNLMLDADPVLAELLRDSLFHYLDSFPEIVTDKGYDMESVRFTFVLNTNNKMMFNQLKTYLKNKDDKAQGVD
;
A
#
# COMPACT_ATOMS: atom_id res chain seq x y z
N MET A 1 -13.44 -53.25 -32.75
CA MET A 1 -12.87 -53.33 -31.40
C MET A 1 -11.87 -52.20 -31.25
N GLY A 2 -12.26 -51.10 -30.63
CA GLY A 2 -11.37 -50.03 -30.21
C GLY A 2 -11.63 -49.82 -28.73
N VAL A 3 -10.74 -50.33 -27.88
CA VAL A 3 -10.86 -50.20 -26.43
C VAL A 3 -10.36 -48.80 -26.08
N LEU A 4 -11.24 -47.96 -25.54
CA LEU A 4 -10.87 -46.70 -24.90
C LEU A 4 -9.93 -47.01 -23.73
N SER A 5 -8.69 -46.55 -23.82
CA SER A 5 -7.76 -46.50 -22.70
C SER A 5 -8.14 -45.32 -21.83
N CYS A 6 -8.73 -45.59 -20.66
CA CYS A 6 -8.80 -44.63 -19.56
C CYS A 6 -7.39 -44.19 -19.21
N GLN A 7 -7.06 -42.93 -19.44
CA GLN A 7 -5.88 -42.31 -18.83
C GLN A 7 -6.18 -42.09 -17.36
N GLU A 8 -5.25 -42.53 -16.53
CA GLU A 8 -5.27 -42.48 -15.08
C GLU A 8 -5.58 -41.05 -14.59
N GLU A 9 -6.57 -40.95 -13.70
CA GLU A 9 -6.74 -39.80 -12.83
C GLU A 9 -5.46 -39.64 -12.00
N THR A 10 -4.70 -38.60 -12.32
CA THR A 10 -3.65 -38.08 -11.44
C THR A 10 -4.33 -37.69 -10.13
N THR A 11 -4.26 -38.57 -9.14
CA THR A 11 -4.65 -38.26 -7.77
C THR A 11 -3.72 -37.15 -7.31
N ALA A 12 -4.24 -35.92 -7.30
CA ALA A 12 -3.57 -34.77 -6.71
C ALA A 12 -3.15 -35.15 -5.29
N GLU A 13 -1.85 -35.03 -5.01
CA GLU A 13 -1.28 -35.30 -3.70
C GLU A 13 -2.10 -34.61 -2.62
N VAL A 14 -2.57 -35.41 -1.66
CA VAL A 14 -3.19 -34.92 -0.44
C VAL A 14 -2.12 -34.07 0.25
N SER A 15 -2.24 -32.75 0.17
CA SER A 15 -1.45 -31.82 0.97
C SER A 15 -1.76 -32.12 2.44
N SER A 16 -0.86 -32.89 3.06
CA SER A 16 -0.90 -33.18 4.48
C SER A 16 -0.24 -32.02 5.20
N VAL A 17 -0.94 -31.46 6.18
CA VAL A 17 -0.39 -30.42 7.04
C VAL A 17 0.82 -31.04 7.76
N PRO A 18 2.02 -30.44 7.68
CA PRO A 18 3.18 -30.91 8.42
C PRO A 18 2.86 -30.95 9.93
N GLU A 19 3.34 -31.97 10.64
CA GLU A 19 3.01 -32.19 12.06
C GLU A 19 3.47 -31.04 12.98
N ASP A 20 4.42 -30.23 12.53
CA ASP A 20 5.01 -29.09 13.23
C ASP A 20 4.29 -27.76 12.96
N VAL A 21 3.30 -27.73 12.07
CA VAL A 21 2.52 -26.52 11.77
C VAL A 21 1.23 -26.50 12.58
N GLU A 22 1.17 -25.60 13.54
CA GLU A 22 -0.07 -25.28 14.25
C GLU A 22 -1.01 -24.48 13.33
N LEU A 23 -2.23 -25.00 13.12
CA LEU A 23 -3.24 -24.32 12.33
C LEU A 23 -3.79 -23.11 13.09
N ILE A 24 -4.04 -22.03 12.35
CA ILE A 24 -4.66 -20.82 12.87
C ILE A 24 -6.11 -21.13 13.21
N ASP A 25 -6.59 -20.75 14.39
CA ASP A 25 -8.01 -20.91 14.75
C ASP A 25 -8.94 -20.07 13.84
N GLU A 26 -10.17 -20.53 13.64
CA GLU A 26 -11.13 -19.87 12.74
C GLU A 26 -11.30 -18.35 13.01
N PRO A 27 -11.55 -17.88 14.26
CA PRO A 27 -11.61 -16.44 14.55
C PRO A 27 -10.37 -15.65 14.16
N THR A 28 -9.18 -16.18 14.38
CA THR A 28 -7.92 -15.53 14.00
C THR A 28 -7.72 -15.60 12.50
N PHE A 29 -8.04 -16.73 11.86
CA PHE A 29 -7.95 -16.92 10.42
C PHE A 29 -8.82 -15.91 9.67
N VAL A 30 -10.05 -15.66 10.12
CA VAL A 30 -10.95 -14.63 9.55
C VAL A 30 -10.26 -13.26 9.48
N LYS A 31 -9.58 -12.86 10.55
CA LYS A 31 -8.91 -11.54 10.63
C LYS A 31 -7.68 -11.49 9.74
N VAL A 32 -6.84 -12.53 9.79
CA VAL A 32 -5.63 -12.64 8.97
C VAL A 32 -5.99 -12.68 7.49
N PHE A 33 -6.98 -13.48 7.11
CA PHE A 33 -7.50 -13.58 5.75
C PHE A 33 -8.03 -12.25 5.25
N ALA A 34 -8.87 -11.56 6.04
CA ALA A 34 -9.42 -10.27 5.69
C ALA A 34 -8.33 -9.21 5.42
N GLU A 35 -7.34 -9.08 6.32
CA GLU A 35 -6.27 -8.10 6.15
C GLU A 35 -5.30 -8.48 5.02
N ALA A 36 -5.06 -9.78 4.78
CA ALA A 36 -4.33 -10.25 3.61
C ALA A 36 -5.02 -9.83 2.30
N GLN A 37 -6.36 -9.92 2.22
CA GLN A 37 -7.10 -9.45 1.04
C GLN A 37 -6.99 -7.93 0.83
N VAL A 38 -6.86 -7.14 1.90
CA VAL A 38 -6.61 -5.68 1.77
C VAL A 38 -5.22 -5.42 1.20
N ILE A 39 -4.19 -6.14 1.68
CA ILE A 39 -2.82 -6.06 1.16
C ILE A 39 -2.80 -6.45 -0.33
N GLU A 40 -3.41 -7.58 -0.70
CA GLU A 40 -3.49 -8.04 -2.09
C GLU A 40 -4.27 -7.07 -2.98
N SER A 41 -5.36 -6.49 -2.48
CA SER A 41 -6.12 -5.47 -3.20
C SER A 41 -5.26 -4.23 -3.44
N HIS A 42 -4.49 -3.80 -2.45
CA HIS A 42 -3.57 -2.67 -2.58
C HIS A 42 -2.51 -2.95 -3.66
N ILE A 43 -1.88 -4.12 -3.62
CA ILE A 43 -0.91 -4.57 -4.63
C ILE A 43 -1.54 -4.60 -6.04
N SER A 44 -2.76 -5.13 -6.13
CA SER A 44 -3.50 -5.28 -7.40
C SER A 44 -3.95 -3.95 -8.01
N VAL A 45 -4.39 -3.00 -7.17
CA VAL A 45 -4.81 -1.65 -7.59
C VAL A 45 -3.59 -0.85 -8.04
N LEU A 46 -2.47 -0.94 -7.32
CA LEU A 46 -1.27 -0.20 -7.68
C LEU A 46 -0.66 -0.69 -9.00
N ARG A 47 -0.84 -1.95 -9.42
CA ARG A 47 -0.50 -2.49 -10.77
C ARG A 47 0.88 -2.10 -11.34
N ILE A 48 1.86 -1.70 -10.52
CA ILE A 48 3.02 -0.91 -10.96
C ILE A 48 4.31 -1.33 -10.20
N TYR A 49 5.37 -1.58 -10.98
CA TYR A 49 6.80 -1.77 -10.62
C TYR A 49 7.16 -2.72 -9.45
N GLN A 50 6.94 -4.02 -9.66
CA GLN A 50 7.42 -5.12 -8.80
C GLN A 50 8.90 -5.05 -8.31
N PRO A 51 9.89 -4.50 -9.06
CA PRO A 51 11.28 -4.50 -8.58
C PRO A 51 11.53 -3.68 -7.32
N TYR A 52 10.74 -2.62 -7.07
CA TYR A 52 10.96 -1.70 -5.94
C TYR A 52 10.17 -2.07 -4.67
N PHE A 53 9.18 -2.96 -4.77
CA PHE A 53 8.24 -3.25 -3.69
C PHE A 53 8.34 -4.65 -3.09
N LYS A 54 9.22 -5.54 -3.60
CA LYS A 54 9.37 -6.90 -3.07
C LYS A 54 9.69 -6.91 -1.56
N ASP A 55 10.52 -5.97 -1.12
CA ASP A 55 10.85 -5.79 0.30
C ASP A 55 9.67 -5.23 1.11
N SER A 56 8.82 -4.39 0.49
CA SER A 56 7.63 -3.83 1.15
C SER A 56 6.51 -4.86 1.32
N VAL A 57 6.25 -5.72 0.33
CA VAL A 57 5.20 -6.74 0.41
C VAL A 57 5.53 -7.75 1.49
N ASN A 58 6.79 -8.18 1.55
CA ASN A 58 7.29 -9.03 2.63
C ASN A 58 7.16 -8.33 4.00
N HIS A 59 7.39 -7.02 4.07
CA HIS A 59 7.20 -6.26 5.30
C HIS A 59 5.73 -6.21 5.74
N TYR A 60 4.78 -5.96 4.83
CA TYR A 60 3.35 -5.96 5.15
C TYR A 60 2.86 -7.32 5.65
N TYR A 61 3.23 -8.40 4.96
CA TYR A 61 2.87 -9.76 5.39
C TYR A 61 3.55 -10.14 6.71
N LYS A 62 4.81 -9.76 6.91
CA LYS A 62 5.50 -9.99 8.19
C LYS A 62 4.79 -9.27 9.33
N ALA A 63 4.47 -7.99 9.16
CA ALA A 63 3.74 -7.20 10.17
C ALA A 63 2.35 -7.78 10.44
N LEU A 64 1.65 -8.26 9.40
CA LEU A 64 0.37 -8.96 9.54
C LEU A 64 0.49 -10.20 10.43
N PHE A 65 1.45 -11.08 10.11
CA PHE A 65 1.61 -12.33 10.84
C PHE A 65 2.10 -12.11 12.27
N GLU A 66 3.01 -11.16 12.50
CA GLU A 66 3.44 -10.76 13.85
C GLU A 66 2.27 -10.23 14.70
N LYS A 67 1.39 -9.41 14.11
CA LYS A 67 0.22 -8.84 14.80
C LYS A 67 -0.76 -9.91 15.31
N TYR A 68 -0.89 -11.02 14.59
CA TYR A 68 -1.80 -12.12 14.95
C TYR A 68 -1.06 -13.34 15.52
N GLU A 69 0.22 -13.17 15.90
CA GLU A 69 1.06 -14.21 16.50
C GLU A 69 1.06 -15.52 15.67
N THR A 70 1.15 -15.38 14.35
CA THR A 70 1.09 -16.51 13.40
C THR A 70 2.23 -16.45 12.37
N THR A 71 2.22 -17.36 11.39
CA THR A 71 3.21 -17.43 10.31
C THR A 71 2.53 -17.58 8.96
N GLY A 72 3.25 -17.23 7.89
CA GLY A 72 2.75 -17.44 6.52
C GLY A 72 2.53 -18.92 6.18
N GLU A 73 3.31 -19.81 6.80
CA GLU A 73 3.15 -21.25 6.64
C GLU A 73 1.88 -21.76 7.32
N ALA A 74 1.64 -21.35 8.58
CA ALA A 74 0.39 -21.65 9.28
C ALA A 74 -0.82 -21.12 8.51
N PHE A 75 -0.73 -19.92 7.95
CA PHE A 75 -1.80 -19.34 7.12
C PHE A 75 -2.07 -20.17 5.85
N TYR A 76 -1.01 -20.57 5.13
CA TYR A 76 -1.12 -21.39 3.92
C TYR A 76 -1.81 -22.73 4.20
N TYR A 77 -1.38 -23.45 5.23
CA TYR A 77 -1.96 -24.75 5.57
C TYR A 77 -3.37 -24.64 6.16
N SER A 78 -3.66 -23.60 6.95
CA SER A 78 -5.02 -23.33 7.44
C SER A 78 -5.98 -23.06 6.29
N MET A 79 -5.57 -22.28 5.29
CA MET A 79 -6.36 -22.02 4.09
C MET A 79 -6.65 -23.33 3.32
N GLN A 80 -5.65 -24.20 3.17
CA GLN A 80 -5.84 -25.49 2.51
C GLN A 80 -6.77 -26.42 3.30
N GLU A 81 -6.62 -26.47 4.62
CA GLU A 81 -7.45 -27.31 5.49
C GLU A 81 -8.91 -26.85 5.44
N TYR A 82 -9.16 -25.55 5.59
CA TYR A 82 -10.51 -24.99 5.55
C TYR A 82 -11.16 -25.09 4.18
N ALA A 83 -10.38 -25.00 3.11
CA ALA A 83 -10.88 -25.20 1.75
C ALA A 83 -11.37 -26.63 1.47
N LYS A 84 -11.02 -27.62 2.30
CA LYS A 84 -11.57 -29.00 2.19
C LYS A 84 -13.07 -29.07 2.48
N ASN A 85 -13.60 -28.11 3.24
CA ASN A 85 -15.03 -27.99 3.51
C ASN A 85 -15.57 -26.66 2.95
N PRO A 86 -16.21 -26.68 1.76
CA PRO A 86 -16.71 -25.47 1.11
C PRO A 86 -17.66 -24.65 1.99
N GLY A 87 -18.53 -25.30 2.76
CA GLY A 87 -19.48 -24.60 3.63
C GLY A 87 -18.81 -23.87 4.80
N LEU A 88 -17.71 -24.44 5.32
CA LEU A 88 -16.88 -23.76 6.31
C LEU A 88 -16.16 -22.56 5.67
N MET A 89 -15.55 -22.74 4.50
CA MET A 89 -14.84 -21.66 3.81
C MET A 89 -15.77 -20.49 3.46
N ASP A 90 -16.98 -20.76 2.96
CA ASP A 90 -17.98 -19.72 2.68
C ASP A 90 -18.38 -18.94 3.94
N SER A 91 -18.50 -19.64 5.08
CA SER A 91 -18.74 -19.02 6.38
C SER A 91 -17.58 -18.11 6.80
N LEU A 92 -16.34 -18.58 6.67
CA LEU A 92 -15.14 -17.80 7.00
C LEU A 92 -15.01 -16.56 6.11
N ILE A 93 -15.27 -16.68 4.80
CA ILE A 93 -15.28 -15.56 3.86
C ILE A 93 -16.37 -14.54 4.25
N THR A 94 -17.57 -15.01 4.58
CA THR A 94 -18.67 -14.13 5.00
C THR A 94 -18.29 -13.36 6.27
N GLN A 95 -17.68 -14.02 7.25
CA GLN A 95 -17.19 -13.39 8.47
C GLN A 95 -16.07 -12.38 8.18
N ALA A 96 -15.17 -12.69 7.26
CA ALA A 96 -14.11 -11.77 6.83
C ALA A 96 -14.69 -10.49 6.19
N ILE A 97 -15.75 -10.62 5.38
CA ILE A 97 -16.46 -9.46 4.81
C ILE A 97 -17.10 -8.61 5.91
N VAL A 98 -17.72 -9.23 6.92
CA VAL A 98 -18.30 -8.52 8.07
C VAL A 98 -17.21 -7.77 8.83
N TYR A 99 -16.08 -8.42 9.11
CA TYR A 99 -14.94 -7.81 9.78
C TYR A 99 -14.38 -6.60 9.03
N LEU A 100 -14.28 -6.68 7.69
CA LEU A 100 -13.86 -5.55 6.86
C LEU A 100 -14.84 -4.38 6.93
N LYS A 101 -16.15 -4.65 6.90
CA LYS A 101 -17.19 -3.61 7.04
C LYS A 101 -17.14 -2.94 8.42
N GLU A 102 -16.91 -3.70 9.48
CA GLU A 102 -16.76 -3.13 10.82
C GLU A 102 -15.53 -2.21 10.91
N LYS A 103 -14.42 -2.62 10.29
CA LYS A 103 -13.22 -1.77 10.17
C LYS A 103 -13.47 -0.50 9.36
N GLU A 104 -14.19 -0.60 8.23
CA GLU A 104 -14.58 0.55 7.41
C GLU A 104 -15.38 1.56 8.25
N VAL A 105 -16.39 1.10 8.99
CA VAL A 105 -17.18 1.95 9.89
C VAL A 105 -16.32 2.56 11.00
N ALA A 106 -15.39 1.79 11.57
CA ALA A 106 -14.50 2.25 12.63
C ALA A 106 -13.48 3.30 12.16
N LEU A 107 -13.03 3.23 10.91
CA LEU A 107 -12.17 4.25 10.29
C LEU A 107 -12.94 5.57 10.11
N GLY A 108 -14.27 5.49 9.98
CA GLY A 108 -15.16 6.65 9.80
C GLY A 108 -14.99 7.31 8.45
N ASP A 109 -15.89 8.25 8.14
CA ASP A 109 -15.69 9.12 6.98
C ASP A 109 -14.38 9.88 7.14
N VAL A 110 -13.58 9.94 6.07
CA VAL A 110 -12.43 10.85 5.99
C VAL A 110 -12.99 12.26 6.21
N LYS A 111 -12.84 12.78 7.43
CA LYS A 111 -13.15 14.17 7.72
C LYS A 111 -12.19 14.99 6.90
N ILE A 112 -12.67 15.56 5.79
CA ILE A 112 -11.96 16.65 5.13
C ILE A 112 -11.76 17.69 6.23
N PRO A 113 -10.50 17.99 6.60
CA PRO A 113 -10.32 18.76 7.80
C PRO A 113 -10.92 20.17 7.64
N ASN A 114 -11.74 20.56 8.62
CA ASN A 114 -12.38 21.88 8.68
C ASN A 114 -11.42 23.00 9.13
N HIS A 115 -10.14 22.71 9.36
CA HIS A 115 -9.14 23.78 9.43
C HIS A 115 -9.04 24.42 8.05
N SER A 116 -8.86 25.73 7.99
CA SER A 116 -8.62 26.43 6.73
C SER A 116 -7.39 25.80 6.07
N LEU A 117 -7.59 24.85 5.16
CA LEU A 117 -6.57 24.36 4.25
C LEU A 117 -6.16 25.58 3.43
N ASN A 118 -5.16 26.30 3.92
CA ASN A 118 -4.62 27.44 3.21
C ASN A 118 -3.85 26.84 2.05
N SER A 119 -4.41 26.98 0.84
CA SER A 119 -3.74 26.48 -0.35
C SER A 119 -2.36 27.13 -0.42
N LEU A 120 -1.33 26.28 -0.36
CA LEU A 120 0.03 26.76 -0.52
C LEU A 120 0.25 27.06 -1.99
N SER A 121 1.04 28.10 -2.27
CA SER A 121 1.47 28.35 -3.63
C SER A 121 2.39 27.22 -4.09
N ARG A 122 2.49 27.05 -5.42
CA ARG A 122 3.41 26.05 -6.00
C ARG A 122 4.86 26.28 -5.60
N GLN A 123 5.26 27.53 -5.40
CA GLN A 123 6.62 27.86 -4.94
C GLN A 123 6.83 27.34 -3.53
N GLN A 124 5.87 27.54 -2.63
CA GLN A 124 5.95 27.07 -1.25
C GLN A 124 6.04 25.54 -1.18
N ILE A 125 5.22 24.82 -1.97
CA ILE A 125 5.34 23.35 -2.07
C ILE A 125 6.66 22.94 -2.71
N GLY A 126 7.09 23.63 -3.76
CA GLY A 126 8.37 23.37 -4.41
C GLY A 126 9.54 23.55 -3.45
N ASP A 127 9.49 24.54 -2.56
CA ASP A 127 10.52 24.80 -1.56
C ASP A 127 10.60 23.68 -0.52
N ILE A 128 9.46 23.20 -0.03
CA ILE A 128 9.39 22.04 0.88
C ILE A 128 9.97 20.82 0.19
N VAL A 129 9.50 20.48 -1.02
CA VAL A 129 9.97 19.30 -1.75
C VAL A 129 11.47 19.39 -2.01
N PHE A 130 11.99 20.58 -2.33
CA PHE A 130 13.41 20.82 -2.59
C PHE A 130 14.31 20.57 -1.36
N GLU A 131 13.77 20.60 -0.15
CA GLU A 131 14.51 20.27 1.08
C GLU A 131 14.49 18.76 1.39
N THR A 132 13.82 17.96 0.57
CA THR A 132 13.74 16.50 0.73
C THR A 132 14.50 15.75 -0.36
N PRO A 133 14.90 14.49 -0.11
CA PRO A 133 15.41 13.60 -1.15
C PRO A 133 14.41 13.35 -2.30
N ILE A 134 13.12 13.58 -2.06
CA ILE A 134 12.05 13.36 -3.04
C ILE A 134 12.18 14.28 -4.26
N LYS A 135 12.86 15.43 -4.14
CA LYS A 135 13.10 16.31 -5.29
C LYS A 135 13.78 15.58 -6.45
N ASN A 136 14.77 14.74 -6.15
CA ASN A 136 15.54 14.03 -7.16
C ASN A 136 14.64 13.01 -7.87
N LEU A 137 13.81 12.31 -7.10
CA LEU A 137 12.82 11.39 -7.63
C LEU A 137 11.81 12.11 -8.53
N MET A 138 11.36 13.32 -8.17
CA MET A 138 10.46 14.10 -9.03
C MET A 138 11.11 14.58 -10.33
N LEU A 139 12.39 14.96 -10.27
CA LEU A 139 13.15 15.39 -11.45
C LEU A 139 13.31 14.27 -12.48
N ASP A 140 13.39 13.02 -12.03
CA ASP A 140 13.54 11.85 -12.89
C ASP A 140 12.22 11.15 -13.21
N ALA A 141 11.18 11.35 -12.40
CA ALA A 141 9.91 10.64 -12.54
C ALA A 141 9.07 11.08 -13.75
N ASP A 142 8.39 10.10 -14.34
CA ASP A 142 7.20 10.32 -15.17
C ASP A 142 6.02 10.72 -14.26
N PRO A 143 5.15 11.67 -14.68
CA PRO A 143 3.90 11.99 -13.99
C PRO A 143 3.03 10.80 -13.56
N VAL A 144 3.13 9.65 -14.25
CA VAL A 144 2.44 8.40 -13.88
C VAL A 144 2.88 7.86 -12.51
N LEU A 145 4.06 8.23 -12.01
CA LEU A 145 4.58 7.85 -10.68
C LEU A 145 4.18 8.84 -9.58
N ALA A 146 3.26 9.76 -9.86
CA ALA A 146 2.82 10.80 -8.93
C ALA A 146 2.32 10.24 -7.59
N GLU A 147 1.64 9.09 -7.58
CA GLU A 147 1.12 8.48 -6.35
C GLU A 147 2.25 8.02 -5.43
N LEU A 148 3.27 7.35 -5.97
CA LEU A 148 4.44 6.90 -5.20
C LEU A 148 5.23 8.06 -4.59
N LEU A 149 5.31 9.17 -5.31
CA LEU A 149 5.96 10.40 -4.84
C LEU A 149 5.21 11.04 -3.67
N ARG A 150 3.87 10.90 -3.60
CA ARG A 150 3.05 11.39 -2.48
C ARG A 150 3.36 10.62 -1.21
N ASP A 151 3.25 9.30 -1.28
CA ASP A 151 3.43 8.46 -0.09
C ASP A 151 4.86 8.60 0.46
N SER A 152 5.84 8.63 -0.44
CA SER A 152 7.24 8.84 -0.07
C SER A 152 7.47 10.22 0.58
N LEU A 153 6.89 11.29 0.01
CA LEU A 153 6.98 12.63 0.59
C LEU A 153 6.30 12.68 1.96
N PHE A 154 5.10 12.14 2.09
CA PHE A 154 4.33 12.23 3.33
C PHE A 154 5.01 11.47 4.46
N HIS A 155 5.51 10.26 4.17
CA HIS A 155 6.27 9.50 5.15
C HIS A 155 7.56 10.21 5.57
N TYR A 156 8.25 10.85 4.63
CA TYR A 156 9.43 11.65 4.93
C TYR A 156 9.10 12.85 5.81
N LEU A 157 8.05 13.61 5.47
CA LEU A 157 7.62 14.78 6.25
C LEU A 157 7.07 14.41 7.63
N ASP A 158 6.50 13.22 7.80
CA ASP A 158 6.10 12.71 9.12
C ASP A 158 7.30 12.39 10.01
N SER A 159 8.41 11.97 9.40
CA SER A 159 9.68 11.70 10.09
C SER A 159 10.46 12.98 10.38
N PHE A 160 10.25 14.04 9.59
CA PHE A 160 10.95 15.33 9.66
C PHE A 160 9.96 16.51 9.58
N PRO A 161 9.05 16.65 10.56
CA PRO A 161 7.98 17.66 10.52
C PRO A 161 8.52 19.10 10.52
N GLU A 162 9.74 19.32 11.03
CA GLU A 162 10.41 20.62 11.08
C GLU A 162 10.53 21.30 9.71
N ILE A 163 10.67 20.53 8.63
CA ILE A 163 10.73 21.05 7.25
C ILE A 163 9.48 21.86 6.91
N VAL A 164 8.34 21.48 7.48
CA VAL A 164 7.05 22.15 7.31
C VAL A 164 6.82 23.19 8.39
N THR A 165 7.03 22.83 9.66
CA THR A 165 6.66 23.70 10.79
C THR A 165 7.57 24.92 10.92
N ASP A 166 8.85 24.82 10.57
CA ASP A 166 9.79 25.97 10.64
C ASP A 166 9.44 27.06 9.62
N LYS A 167 8.70 26.69 8.56
CA LYS A 167 8.18 27.63 7.56
C LYS A 167 6.81 28.22 7.95
N GLY A 168 6.27 27.83 9.10
CA GLY A 168 4.94 28.24 9.57
C GLY A 168 3.79 27.64 8.79
N TYR A 169 4.01 26.51 8.11
CA TYR A 169 2.98 25.81 7.36
C TYR A 169 2.35 24.69 8.17
N ASP A 170 1.11 24.36 7.79
CA ASP A 170 0.36 23.23 8.34
C ASP A 170 0.57 22.00 7.45
N MET A 171 0.80 20.83 8.09
CA MET A 171 1.12 19.59 7.39
C MET A 171 0.00 19.13 6.46
N GLU A 172 -1.26 19.28 6.89
CA GLU A 172 -2.42 18.92 6.08
C GLU A 172 -2.56 19.83 4.86
N SER A 173 -2.28 21.12 5.01
CA SER A 173 -2.22 22.08 3.90
C SER A 173 -1.11 21.74 2.89
N VAL A 174 0.04 21.24 3.36
CA VAL A 174 1.13 20.73 2.50
C VAL A 174 0.67 19.50 1.72
N ARG A 175 0.13 18.49 2.42
CA ARG A 175 -0.35 17.24 1.83
C ARG A 175 -1.42 17.49 0.77
N PHE A 176 -2.43 18.29 1.11
CA PHE A 176 -3.50 18.68 0.20
C PHE A 176 -2.96 19.35 -1.07
N THR A 177 -2.09 20.35 -0.90
CA THR A 177 -1.56 21.11 -2.04
C THR A 177 -0.62 20.25 -2.91
N PHE A 178 0.16 19.36 -2.31
CA PHE A 178 1.01 18.43 -3.06
C PHE A 178 0.20 17.43 -3.88
N VAL A 179 -0.88 16.88 -3.31
CA VAL A 179 -1.84 16.02 -4.03
C VAL A 179 -2.44 16.75 -5.23
N LEU A 180 -2.89 18.01 -5.05
CA LEU A 180 -3.39 18.81 -6.17
C LEU A 180 -2.34 19.00 -7.28
N ASN A 181 -1.10 19.33 -6.91
CA ASN A 181 -0.05 19.57 -7.90
C ASN A 181 0.44 18.28 -8.58
N THR A 182 0.16 17.11 -8.03
CA THR A 182 0.59 15.83 -8.60
C THR A 182 -0.56 15.03 -9.23
N ASN A 183 -1.83 15.42 -9.03
CA ASN A 183 -3.01 14.78 -9.64
C ASN A 183 -3.20 15.13 -11.12
N ASN A 184 -2.56 16.19 -11.59
CA ASN A 184 -2.70 16.66 -12.97
C ASN A 184 -1.33 16.77 -13.62
N LYS A 185 -1.16 16.15 -14.81
CA LYS A 185 0.11 16.14 -15.56
C LYS A 185 0.67 17.54 -15.82
N MET A 186 -0.18 18.52 -16.12
CA MET A 186 0.25 19.91 -16.32
C MET A 186 0.80 20.51 -15.02
N MET A 187 0.09 20.35 -13.91
CA MET A 187 0.54 20.88 -12.62
C MET A 187 1.80 20.17 -12.12
N PHE A 188 1.89 18.85 -12.34
CA PHE A 188 3.06 18.04 -12.00
C PHE A 188 4.28 18.56 -12.76
N ASN A 189 4.16 18.72 -14.07
CA ASN A 189 5.24 19.24 -14.91
C ASN A 189 5.63 20.66 -14.49
N GLN A 190 4.69 21.51 -14.09
CA GLN A 190 5.01 22.85 -13.62
C GLN A 190 5.77 22.83 -12.29
N LEU A 191 5.43 21.95 -11.35
CA LEU A 191 6.18 21.75 -10.12
C LEU A 191 7.57 21.19 -10.40
N LYS A 192 7.67 20.20 -11.30
CA LYS A 192 8.94 19.64 -11.77
C LYS A 192 9.85 20.70 -12.40
N THR A 193 9.31 21.57 -13.26
CA THR A 193 10.07 22.69 -13.84
C THR A 193 10.56 23.65 -12.77
N TYR A 194 9.76 23.95 -11.75
CA TYR A 194 10.20 24.77 -10.63
C TYR A 194 11.39 24.15 -9.90
N LEU A 195 11.29 22.87 -9.55
CA LEU A 195 12.36 22.12 -8.89
C LEU A 195 13.63 22.11 -9.73
N LYS A 196 13.50 21.89 -11.05
CA LYS A 196 14.64 21.86 -11.96
C LYS A 196 15.34 23.22 -12.01
N ASN A 197 14.59 24.29 -12.24
CA ASN A 197 15.15 25.65 -12.29
C ASN A 197 15.83 26.04 -10.97
N LYS A 198 15.32 25.56 -9.83
CA LYS A 198 15.93 25.82 -8.52
C LYS A 198 17.20 25.00 -8.33
N ASP A 199 17.23 23.76 -8.83
CA ASP A 199 18.40 22.88 -8.77
C ASP A 199 19.53 23.40 -9.67
N ASP A 200 19.21 23.80 -10.91
CA ASP A 200 20.15 24.40 -11.86
C ASP A 200 20.82 25.66 -11.25
N LYS A 201 20.02 26.52 -10.61
CA LYS A 201 20.52 27.70 -9.87
C LYS A 201 21.41 27.35 -8.69
N ALA A 202 21.07 26.31 -7.93
CA ALA A 202 21.88 25.86 -6.80
C ALA A 202 23.23 25.28 -7.26
N GLN A 203 23.29 24.75 -8.48
CA GLN A 203 24.50 24.20 -9.11
C GLN A 203 25.30 25.23 -9.91
N GLY A 204 24.82 26.47 -10.03
CA GLY A 204 25.49 27.54 -10.78
C GLY A 204 25.40 27.39 -12.30
N VAL A 205 24.36 26.72 -12.79
CA VAL A 205 24.05 26.57 -14.21
C VAL A 205 23.03 27.64 -14.59
N ASP A 206 23.44 28.63 -15.38
CA ASP A 206 22.57 29.68 -15.96
C ASP A 206 21.83 29.21 -17.22
#